data_AF-A0A6N8HCU2-F1
#
_entry.id   AF-A0A6N8HCU2-F1
#
_cell.length_a   1.000
_cell.length_b   1.000
_cell.length_c   1.000
_cell.angle_alpha   90.00
_cell.angle_beta   90.00
_cell.angle_gamma   90.00
#
_symmetry.space_group_name_H-M   'P 1'
#
loop_
_entity.id
_entity.type
_entity.pdbx_description
1 polymer ?
#
loop_
_entity_poly.entity_id
_entity_poly.type
_entity_poly.pdbx_seq_one_letter_code
_entity_poly.pdbx_strand_id
1 'polypeptide(L)'
;MGRHSLVSARITVQPENHDKTVAFLQTLKNDDTYPYIRTEMFSTGTKEVPHQYFTSIIAFAASYKNIEDHFTDFVIKFEHVLRNIDFDTCKLHLETEFLGDYNFMWVNKKINHMKNDNVVKNQLIETDTFYFGYGNRTKYGTLRDTLNDTDCFDKCNFGFSYPINKE
;
A
#
# COMPACT_ATOMS: atom_id res chain seq x y z
N MET A 1 19.34 19.71 6.82
CA MET A 1 18.04 19.16 7.24
C MET A 1 17.67 18.06 6.26
N GLY A 2 17.14 16.92 6.71
CA GLY A 2 16.62 15.89 5.80
C GLY A 2 15.13 16.12 5.57
N ARG A 3 14.61 15.69 4.43
CA ARG A 3 13.18 15.75 4.10
C ARG A 3 12.41 14.85 5.06
N HIS A 4 11.33 15.36 5.64
CA HIS A 4 10.45 14.57 6.51
C HIS A 4 9.17 14.20 5.76
N SER A 5 8.82 12.92 5.81
CA SER A 5 7.66 12.41 5.07
C SER A 5 6.82 11.52 5.97
N LEU A 6 5.50 11.57 5.77
CA LEU A 6 4.55 10.74 6.49
C LEU A 6 4.03 9.68 5.54
N VAL A 7 4.00 8.44 6.02
CA VAL A 7 3.39 7.32 5.30
C VAL A 7 2.26 6.79 6.14
N SER A 8 1.07 6.71 5.56
CA SER A 8 -0.07 6.04 6.17
C SER A 8 -0.72 5.08 5.19
N ALA A 9 -1.23 3.94 5.65
CA ALA A 9 -1.96 3.02 4.79
C ALA A 9 -3.15 2.39 5.50
N ARG A 10 -4.14 2.03 4.70
CA ARG A 10 -5.30 1.25 5.12
C ARG A 10 -5.36 -0.03 4.30
N ILE A 11 -5.17 -1.15 4.98
CA ILE A 11 -5.24 -2.49 4.42
C ILE A 11 -6.58 -3.10 4.85
N THR A 12 -7.40 -3.52 3.89
CA THR A 12 -8.65 -4.23 4.16
C THR A 12 -8.43 -5.72 4.10
N VAL A 13 -8.96 -6.45 5.07
CA VAL A 13 -8.81 -7.89 5.22
C VAL A 13 -10.17 -8.49 5.52
N GLN A 14 -10.45 -9.66 4.96
CA GLN A 14 -11.65 -10.40 5.28
C GLN A 14 -11.63 -10.84 6.76
N PRO A 15 -12.74 -10.73 7.52
CA PRO A 15 -12.80 -11.05 8.95
C PRO A 15 -12.15 -12.38 9.37
N GLU A 16 -12.30 -13.41 8.55
CA GLU A 16 -11.75 -14.76 8.73
C GLU A 16 -10.21 -14.81 8.68
N ASN A 17 -9.58 -13.86 7.97
CA ASN A 17 -8.13 -13.77 7.80
C ASN A 17 -7.49 -12.77 8.78
N HIS A 18 -8.29 -12.12 9.63
CA HIS A 18 -7.80 -11.13 10.58
C HIS A 18 -6.74 -11.71 11.53
N ASP A 19 -7.04 -12.80 12.24
CA ASP A 19 -6.11 -13.35 13.24
C ASP A 19 -4.81 -13.84 12.60
N LYS A 20 -4.89 -14.43 11.40
CA LYS A 20 -3.71 -14.85 10.64
C LYS A 20 -2.86 -13.65 10.23
N THR A 21 -3.51 -12.58 9.77
CA THR A 21 -2.84 -11.31 9.44
C THR A 21 -2.14 -10.73 10.68
N VAL A 22 -2.84 -10.64 11.81
CA VAL A 22 -2.27 -10.13 13.07
C VAL A 22 -1.08 -10.99 13.51
N ALA A 23 -1.21 -12.31 13.47
CA ALA A 23 -0.13 -13.23 13.83
C ALA A 23 1.10 -13.03 12.94
N PHE A 24 0.92 -12.87 11.62
CA PHE A 24 2.03 -12.58 10.70
C PHE A 24 2.69 -11.23 11.02
N LEU A 25 1.91 -10.17 11.24
CA LEU A 25 2.44 -8.85 11.55
C LEU A 25 3.31 -8.87 12.81
N GLN A 26 2.94 -9.65 13.83
CA GLN A 26 3.75 -9.84 15.05
C GLN A 26 5.11 -10.53 14.79
N THR A 27 5.29 -11.19 13.64
CA THR A 27 6.57 -11.81 13.25
C THR A 27 7.55 -10.85 12.59
N LEU A 28 7.12 -9.63 12.23
CA LEU A 28 7.97 -8.57 11.66
C LEU A 28 8.95 -8.02 12.71
N LYS A 29 9.91 -8.83 13.15
CA LYS A 29 10.96 -8.40 14.07
C LYS A 29 11.87 -7.35 13.41
N ASN A 30 12.38 -6.42 14.24
CA ASN A 30 13.40 -5.39 13.97
C ASN A 30 14.05 -5.44 12.58
N ASP A 31 13.35 -4.93 11.57
CA ASP A 31 13.98 -4.56 10.30
C ASP A 31 14.85 -3.33 10.56
N ASP A 32 16.16 -3.56 10.69
CA ASP A 32 17.16 -2.53 10.90
C ASP A 32 17.70 -1.97 9.58
N THR A 33 17.22 -2.47 8.44
CA THR A 33 17.56 -1.91 7.12
C THR A 33 16.60 -0.78 6.80
N TYR A 34 17.10 0.38 6.38
CA TYR A 34 16.22 1.45 5.92
C TYR A 34 15.63 1.13 4.54
N PRO A 35 14.37 1.48 4.24
CA PRO A 35 13.34 1.96 5.16
C PRO A 35 12.80 0.83 6.03
N TYR A 36 12.68 1.08 7.34
CA TYR A 36 12.27 0.06 8.30
C TYR A 36 10.75 -0.13 8.29
N ILE A 37 10.29 -1.39 8.28
CA ILE A 37 8.88 -1.75 8.49
C ILE A 37 8.82 -2.68 9.69
N ARG A 38 8.09 -2.27 10.74
CA ARG A 38 8.03 -2.99 12.02
C ARG A 38 6.61 -3.18 12.48
N THR A 39 6.40 -4.17 13.34
CA THR A 39 5.09 -4.49 13.93
C THR A 39 4.40 -3.27 14.54
N GLU A 40 5.14 -2.40 15.23
CA GLU A 40 4.60 -1.25 15.97
C GLU A 40 4.01 -0.17 15.07
N MET A 41 4.32 -0.20 13.77
CA MET A 41 3.74 0.72 12.78
C MET A 41 2.33 0.30 12.36
N PHE A 42 1.93 -0.93 12.69
CA PHE A 42 0.61 -1.46 12.35
C PHE A 42 -0.33 -1.34 13.54
N SER A 43 -1.52 -0.79 13.28
CA SER A 43 -2.66 -0.87 14.20
C SER A 43 -3.66 -1.86 13.63
N THR A 44 -3.91 -2.94 14.37
CA THR A 44 -4.72 -4.05 13.88
C THR A 44 -6.22 -3.85 14.08
N GLY A 45 -6.63 -2.86 14.88
CA GLY A 45 -8.03 -2.72 15.30
C GLY A 45 -8.50 -3.87 16.20
N THR A 46 -9.78 -3.85 16.56
CA THR A 46 -10.43 -4.87 17.40
C THR A 46 -11.50 -5.64 16.62
N LYS A 47 -11.68 -6.91 16.97
CA LYS A 47 -12.86 -7.70 16.57
C LYS A 47 -14.04 -7.30 17.46
N GLU A 48 -14.74 -6.20 17.14
CA GLU A 48 -15.98 -5.87 17.86
C GLU A 48 -17.14 -6.76 17.37
N VAL A 49 -17.50 -7.74 18.20
CA VAL A 49 -18.73 -8.55 18.05
C VAL A 49 -19.87 -7.81 18.78
N PRO A 50 -21.10 -7.66 18.23
CA PRO A 50 -21.66 -8.26 17.00
C PRO A 50 -21.58 -7.36 15.74
N HIS A 51 -20.90 -6.21 15.79
CA HIS A 51 -20.98 -5.16 14.77
C HIS A 51 -19.88 -5.24 13.70
N GLN A 52 -19.35 -6.42 13.40
CA GLN A 52 -18.35 -6.56 12.34
C GLN A 52 -19.04 -6.36 10.98
N TYR A 53 -19.08 -5.11 10.52
CA TYR A 53 -19.59 -4.74 9.20
C TYR A 53 -18.59 -5.22 8.13
N PHE A 54 -18.62 -6.52 7.84
CA PHE A 54 -18.07 -7.23 6.68
C PHE A 54 -16.55 -7.12 6.37
N THR A 55 -15.79 -6.17 6.91
CA THR A 55 -14.38 -5.96 6.55
C THR A 55 -13.55 -5.53 7.75
N SER A 56 -12.44 -6.24 8.02
CA SER A 56 -11.46 -5.83 9.02
C SER A 56 -10.45 -4.85 8.41
N ILE A 57 -9.99 -3.89 9.21
CA ILE A 57 -9.04 -2.87 8.76
C ILE A 57 -7.77 -2.98 9.59
N ILE A 58 -6.63 -3.10 8.90
CA ILE A 58 -5.31 -2.89 9.47
C ILE A 58 -4.81 -1.53 8.98
N ALA A 59 -4.45 -0.65 9.90
CA ALA A 59 -3.79 0.61 9.58
C ALA A 59 -2.26 0.45 9.67
N PHE A 60 -1.55 1.20 8.84
CA PHE A 60 -0.10 1.39 8.92
C PHE A 60 0.16 2.88 9.03
N ALA A 61 1.08 3.31 9.89
CA ALA A 61 1.50 4.70 9.97
C ALA A 61 2.95 4.81 10.44
N ALA A 62 3.73 5.64 9.78
CA ALA A 62 5.12 5.90 10.12
C ALA A 62 5.58 7.26 9.60
N SER A 63 6.53 7.88 10.30
CA SER A 63 7.34 8.96 9.74
C SER A 63 8.67 8.43 9.26
N TYR A 64 9.16 8.99 8.17
CA TYR A 64 10.42 8.63 7.53
C TYR A 64 11.22 9.88 7.18
N LYS A 65 12.53 9.67 7.01
CA LYS A 65 13.46 10.72 6.61
C LYS A 65 14.02 10.40 5.23
N ASN A 66 13.77 11.24 4.23
CA ASN A 66 14.19 11.01 2.85
C ASN A 66 13.65 9.67 2.29
N ILE A 67 12.41 9.28 2.61
CA ILE A 67 11.81 8.04 2.07
C ILE A 67 11.71 8.08 0.55
N GLU A 68 11.64 9.29 0.00
CA GLU A 68 11.58 9.61 -1.41
C GLU A 68 12.73 8.97 -2.21
N ASP A 69 13.95 9.00 -1.65
CA ASP A 69 15.15 8.44 -2.29
C ASP A 69 15.22 6.91 -2.17
N HIS A 70 14.40 6.33 -1.29
CA HIS A 70 14.36 4.89 -0.96
C HIS A 70 12.99 4.28 -1.22
N PHE A 71 12.16 4.95 -2.04
CA PHE A 71 10.75 4.56 -2.18
C PHE A 71 10.60 3.20 -2.86
N THR A 72 11.49 2.85 -3.79
CA THR A 72 11.56 1.51 -4.38
C THR A 72 11.79 0.44 -3.31
N ASP A 73 12.75 0.64 -2.40
CA ASP A 73 13.02 -0.28 -1.30
C ASP A 73 11.84 -0.38 -0.33
N PHE A 74 11.20 0.76 -0.05
CA PHE A 74 9.97 0.80 0.74
C PHE A 74 8.89 -0.08 0.11
N VAL A 75 8.58 0.11 -1.16
CA VAL A 75 7.54 -0.66 -1.85
C VAL A 75 7.89 -2.15 -1.90
N ILE A 76 9.16 -2.52 -2.12
CA ILE A 76 9.60 -3.92 -2.07
C ILE A 76 9.27 -4.55 -0.71
N LYS A 77 9.66 -3.88 0.38
CA LYS A 77 9.44 -4.39 1.74
C LYS A 77 7.95 -4.41 2.11
N PHE A 78 7.23 -3.36 1.73
CA PHE A 78 5.81 -3.25 2.00
C PHE A 78 5.02 -4.31 1.23
N GLU A 79 5.35 -4.55 -0.04
CA GLU A 79 4.77 -5.64 -0.81
C GLU A 79 5.15 -7.02 -0.26
N HIS A 80 6.33 -7.20 0.34
CA HIS A 80 6.65 -8.44 1.05
C HIS A 80 5.65 -8.68 2.20
N VAL A 81 5.30 -7.64 2.97
CA VAL A 81 4.22 -7.75 3.98
C VAL A 81 2.90 -8.13 3.31
N LEU A 82 2.50 -7.41 2.26
CA LEU A 82 1.23 -7.66 1.55
C LEU A 82 1.14 -9.07 0.94
N ARG A 83 2.24 -9.64 0.44
CA ARG A 83 2.27 -11.01 -0.11
C ARG A 83 2.05 -12.10 0.93
N ASN A 84 2.31 -11.81 2.21
CA ASN A 84 2.21 -12.77 3.30
C ASN A 84 0.89 -12.64 4.10
N ILE A 85 0.00 -11.74 3.70
CA ILE A 85 -1.32 -11.57 4.31
C ILE A 85 -2.42 -11.66 3.24
N ASP A 86 -3.55 -12.24 3.58
CA ASP A 86 -4.70 -12.36 2.67
C ASP A 86 -5.56 -11.08 2.68
N PHE A 87 -4.96 -9.97 2.24
CA PHE A 87 -5.64 -8.66 2.13
C PHE A 87 -6.47 -8.54 0.84
N ASP A 88 -7.56 -7.78 0.88
CA ASP A 88 -8.36 -7.45 -0.31
C ASP A 88 -7.73 -6.27 -1.07
N THR A 89 -7.63 -5.11 -0.41
CA THR A 89 -7.05 -3.89 -0.96
C THR A 89 -6.21 -3.14 0.07
N CYS A 90 -5.19 -2.43 -0.41
CA CYS A 90 -4.35 -1.56 0.42
C CYS A 90 -4.27 -0.20 -0.26
N LYS A 91 -4.69 0.86 0.45
CA LYS A 91 -4.48 2.25 0.02
C LYS A 91 -3.40 2.88 0.87
N LEU A 92 -2.35 3.43 0.26
CA LEU A 92 -1.25 4.12 0.93
C LEU A 92 -1.24 5.59 0.53
N HIS A 93 -1.03 6.45 1.52
CA HIS A 93 -0.82 7.88 1.40
C HIS A 93 0.61 8.21 1.79
N LEU A 94 1.31 8.94 0.94
CA LEU A 94 2.64 9.46 1.20
C LEU A 94 2.57 10.99 1.12
N GLU A 95 2.82 11.65 2.24
CA GLU A 95 2.91 13.11 2.32
C GLU A 95 4.40 13.46 2.42
N THR A 96 4.89 14.20 1.43
CA THR A 96 6.30 14.64 1.39
C THR A 96 6.42 16.12 1.70
N GLU A 97 7.58 16.55 2.19
CA GLU A 97 7.79 17.95 2.56
C GLU A 97 7.78 18.91 1.34
N PHE A 98 8.23 18.45 0.17
CA PHE A 98 8.47 19.32 -1.00
C PHE A 98 7.90 18.81 -2.32
N LEU A 99 7.65 17.51 -2.45
CA LEU A 99 7.29 16.91 -3.74
C LEU A 99 5.76 16.79 -3.90
N GLY A 100 5.02 16.83 -2.79
CA GLY A 100 3.56 16.77 -2.73
C GLY A 100 3.05 15.51 -2.03
N ASP A 101 1.77 15.23 -2.27
CA ASP A 101 1.04 14.13 -1.65
C ASP A 101 0.68 13.08 -2.70
N TYR A 102 0.94 11.82 -2.37
CA TYR A 102 0.79 10.70 -3.29
C TYR A 102 -0.12 9.64 -2.72
N ASN A 103 -0.95 9.08 -3.60
CA ASN A 103 -1.86 7.99 -3.27
C ASN A 103 -1.51 6.77 -4.10
N PHE A 104 -1.38 5.62 -3.44
CA PHE A 104 -1.12 4.33 -4.07
C PHE A 104 -2.15 3.31 -3.64
N MET A 105 -2.37 2.34 -4.49
CA MET A 105 -3.37 1.31 -4.31
C MET A 105 -2.81 -0.03 -4.77
N TRP A 106 -2.87 -1.02 -3.91
CA TRP A 106 -2.70 -2.43 -4.26
C TRP A 106 -4.05 -3.13 -4.13
N VAL A 107 -4.34 -4.00 -5.10
CA VAL A 107 -5.47 -4.91 -5.07
C VAL A 107 -4.94 -6.32 -5.24
N ASN A 108 -5.32 -7.22 -4.35
CA ASN A 108 -4.84 -8.60 -4.37
C ASN A 108 -5.55 -9.40 -5.47
N LYS A 109 -4.80 -9.87 -6.47
CA LYS A 109 -5.35 -10.63 -7.61
C LYS A 109 -5.95 -11.97 -7.22
N LYS A 110 -5.46 -12.59 -6.14
CA LYS A 110 -5.97 -13.89 -5.66
C LYS A 110 -7.39 -13.78 -5.11
N ILE A 111 -7.74 -12.62 -4.57
CA ILE A 111 -9.03 -12.38 -3.92
C ILE A 111 -9.96 -11.58 -4.84
N ASN A 112 -9.40 -10.62 -5.59
CA ASN A 112 -10.15 -9.75 -6.48
C ASN A 112 -9.81 -10.08 -7.94
N HIS A 113 -10.67 -10.84 -8.60
CA HIS A 113 -10.54 -11.12 -10.03
C HIS A 113 -11.15 -9.98 -10.86
N MET A 114 -10.33 -8.99 -11.22
CA MET A 114 -10.76 -7.90 -12.08
C MET A 114 -10.76 -8.34 -13.54
N LYS A 115 -11.85 -8.06 -14.26
CA LYS A 115 -11.88 -8.18 -15.73
C LYS A 115 -10.89 -7.21 -16.34
N ASN A 116 -10.25 -7.59 -17.44
CA ASN A 116 -9.27 -6.75 -18.15
C ASN A 116 -9.84 -5.35 -18.47
N ASP A 117 -11.10 -5.27 -18.93
CA ASP A 117 -11.77 -3.99 -19.19
C ASP A 117 -11.79 -3.06 -17.98
N ASN A 118 -11.94 -3.61 -16.76
CA ASN A 118 -11.89 -2.81 -15.53
C ASN A 118 -10.45 -2.39 -15.19
N VAL A 119 -9.46 -3.24 -15.45
CA VAL A 119 -8.03 -2.92 -15.24
C VAL A 119 -7.65 -1.74 -16.13
N VAL A 120 -7.95 -1.83 -17.42
CA VAL A 120 -7.67 -0.78 -18.42
C VAL A 120 -8.45 0.50 -18.11
N LYS A 121 -9.77 0.39 -17.87
CA LYS A 121 -10.63 1.55 -17.55
C LYS A 121 -10.14 2.32 -16.33
N ASN A 122 -9.64 1.61 -15.33
CA ASN A 122 -9.15 2.23 -14.10
C ASN A 122 -7.64 2.53 -14.14
N GLN A 123 -6.97 2.34 -15.28
CA GLN A 123 -5.54 2.61 -15.43
C GLN A 123 -4.72 1.94 -14.31
N LEU A 124 -4.99 0.65 -14.09
CA LEU A 124 -4.25 -0.19 -13.15
C LEU A 124 -3.13 -0.90 -13.89
N ILE A 125 -1.96 -0.99 -13.25
CA ILE A 125 -0.82 -1.77 -13.69
C ILE A 125 -0.97 -3.18 -13.13
N GLU A 126 -1.05 -4.17 -14.00
CA GLU A 126 -1.15 -5.57 -13.61
C GLU A 126 0.24 -6.19 -13.43
N THR A 127 0.46 -6.86 -12.30
CA THR A 127 1.62 -7.71 -12.02
C THR A 127 1.18 -9.14 -11.77
N ASP A 128 2.11 -10.05 -11.47
CA ASP A 128 1.78 -11.43 -11.13
C ASP A 128 0.91 -11.53 -9.87
N THR A 129 1.15 -10.68 -8.87
CA THR A 129 0.48 -10.75 -7.56
C THR A 129 -0.59 -9.69 -7.37
N PHE A 130 -0.45 -8.51 -7.97
CA PHE A 130 -1.27 -7.35 -7.65
C PHE A 130 -1.79 -6.63 -8.89
N TYR A 131 -2.93 -5.96 -8.75
CA TYR A 131 -3.20 -4.76 -9.53
C TYR A 131 -2.72 -3.56 -8.72
N PHE A 132 -1.91 -2.72 -9.33
CA PHE A 132 -1.34 -1.53 -8.72
C PHE A 132 -1.87 -0.28 -9.41
N GLY A 133 -2.05 0.80 -8.66
CA GLY A 133 -2.38 2.08 -9.25
C GLY A 133 -2.06 3.24 -8.33
N TYR A 134 -1.85 4.41 -8.92
CA TYR A 134 -1.63 5.66 -8.22
C TYR A 134 -2.79 6.63 -8.44
N GLY A 135 -2.80 7.74 -7.68
CA GLY A 135 -3.84 8.77 -7.73
C GLY A 135 -5.06 8.48 -6.86
N ASN A 136 -6.03 9.39 -6.87
CA ASN A 136 -7.20 9.28 -6.00
C ASN A 136 -8.17 8.17 -6.45
N ARG A 137 -8.27 7.13 -5.63
CA ARG A 137 -9.06 5.92 -5.92
C ARG A 137 -10.05 5.59 -4.80
N THR A 138 -11.13 4.92 -5.19
CA THR A 138 -12.09 4.29 -4.26
C THR A 138 -11.43 3.13 -3.51
N LYS A 139 -12.13 2.59 -2.50
CA LYS A 139 -11.69 1.38 -1.79
C LYS A 139 -11.57 0.12 -2.66
N TYR A 140 -12.11 0.14 -3.88
CA TYR A 140 -12.09 -0.98 -4.82
C TYR A 140 -11.11 -0.78 -5.98
N GLY A 141 -10.32 0.31 -5.96
CA GLY A 141 -9.35 0.62 -7.02
C GLY A 141 -9.91 1.43 -8.19
N THR A 142 -11.20 1.79 -8.15
CA THR A 142 -11.81 2.67 -9.15
C THR A 142 -11.18 4.04 -9.11
N LEU A 143 -10.72 4.53 -10.25
CA LEU A 143 -10.17 5.87 -10.38
C LEU A 143 -11.29 6.91 -10.21
N ARG A 144 -11.12 7.87 -9.29
CA ARG A 144 -12.11 8.94 -9.06
C ARG A 144 -11.81 10.19 -9.86
N ASP A 145 -10.54 10.57 -9.89
CA ASP A 145 -10.07 11.78 -10.56
C ASP A 145 -9.18 11.39 -11.73
N THR A 146 -9.18 12.20 -12.78
CA THR A 146 -8.25 12.01 -13.90
C THR A 146 -6.82 12.08 -13.39
N LEU A 147 -5.99 11.12 -13.78
CA LEU A 147 -4.57 11.13 -13.42
C LEU A 147 -3.88 12.31 -14.09
N ASN A 148 -3.23 13.14 -13.29
CA ASN A 148 -2.35 14.19 -13.77
C ASN A 148 -0.92 13.69 -13.83
N ASP A 149 -0.08 14.42 -14.56
CA ASP A 149 1.35 14.12 -14.63
C ASP A 149 2.04 14.14 -13.25
N THR A 150 1.49 14.89 -12.29
CA THR A 150 1.96 14.96 -10.90
C THR A 150 1.47 13.81 -10.01
N ASP A 151 0.46 13.06 -10.46
CA ASP A 151 0.00 11.85 -9.77
C ASP A 151 0.85 10.63 -10.16
N CYS A 152 1.55 10.73 -11.30
CA CYS A 152 2.37 9.67 -11.88
C CYS A 152 3.82 9.78 -11.42
N PHE A 153 4.33 8.70 -10.82
CA PHE A 153 5.67 8.63 -10.25
C PHE A 153 6.82 8.79 -11.25
N ASP A 154 6.63 8.40 -12.52
CA ASP A 154 7.68 8.49 -13.54
C ASP A 154 8.09 9.95 -13.86
N LYS A 155 7.22 10.94 -13.58
CA LYS A 155 7.49 12.37 -13.83
C LYS A 155 7.84 13.17 -12.58
N CYS A 156 7.70 12.61 -11.38
CA CYS A 156 7.86 13.34 -10.12
C CYS A 156 9.28 13.35 -9.54
N ASN A 157 10.31 13.00 -10.33
CA ASN A 157 11.73 13.15 -9.93
C ASN A 157 12.22 12.22 -8.79
N PHE A 158 11.52 11.13 -8.49
CA PHE A 158 11.89 10.15 -7.45
C PHE A 158 12.70 8.95 -7.94
N GLY A 159 12.77 8.71 -9.25
CA GLY A 159 13.43 7.52 -9.81
C GLY A 159 12.73 6.18 -9.51
N PHE A 160 11.51 6.20 -8.95
CA PHE A 160 10.69 4.99 -8.78
C PHE A 160 9.85 4.74 -10.03
N SER A 161 9.88 3.49 -10.51
CA SER A 161 9.03 3.01 -11.60
C SER A 161 8.39 1.68 -11.19
N TYR A 162 7.20 1.42 -11.73
CA TYR A 162 6.42 0.21 -11.44
C TYR A 162 5.94 -0.44 -12.75
N PRO A 163 6.02 -1.77 -12.92
CA PRO A 163 6.45 -2.77 -11.94
C PRO A 163 7.94 -2.68 -11.60
N ILE A 164 8.28 -3.07 -10.38
CA ILE A 164 9.67 -3.09 -9.92
C ILE A 164 10.36 -4.29 -10.56
N ASN A 165 11.13 -4.03 -11.62
CA ASN A 165 12.02 -5.01 -12.22
C ASN A 165 13.23 -5.16 -11.30
N LYS A 166 13.29 -6.23 -10.51
CA LYS A 166 14.55 -6.63 -9.88
C LYS A 166 15.38 -7.37 -10.93
N GLU A 167 16.48 -6.77 -11.35
CA GLU A 167 17.61 -7.53 -11.91
C GLU A 167 18.20 -8.48 -10.86
#